data_AF-A0A841FHN9-F1
#
_entry.id   AF-A0A841FHN9-F1
#
_cell.length_a   1.000
_cell.length_b   1.000
_cell.length_c   1.000
_cell.angle_alpha   90.00
_cell.angle_beta   90.00
_cell.angle_gamma   90.00
#
_symmetry.space_group_name_H-M   'P 1'
#
loop_
_entity.id
_entity.type
_entity.pdbx_description
1 polymer ?
#
loop_
_entity_poly.entity_id
_entity_poly.type
_entity_poly.pdbx_seq_one_letter_code
_entity_poly.pdbx_strand_id
1 'polypeptide(L)'
;MGLAADIASALHGARATVADARAGALAAAETLAGARARLAAATDGSSRDEPVRTLAALEQAGQHIRQAAAAMSTCDDAVGGYTTVVLGFPGAERRSATGNPPTSD
;
A
#
# COMPACT_ATOMS: atom_id res chain seq x y z
N MET A 1 -44.74 -21.63 38.23
CA MET A 1 -43.60 -21.83 37.31
C MET A 1 -42.33 -21.76 38.15
N GLY A 2 -41.39 -22.69 37.96
CA GLY A 2 -40.32 -22.93 38.93
C GLY A 2 -39.07 -22.10 38.64
N LEU A 3 -38.42 -21.63 39.71
CA LEU A 3 -37.16 -20.85 39.71
C LEU A 3 -36.09 -21.36 38.74
N ALA A 4 -36.00 -22.69 38.54
CA ALA A 4 -35.06 -23.30 37.61
C ALA A 4 -35.32 -22.93 36.14
N ALA A 5 -36.59 -22.78 35.73
CA ALA A 5 -36.96 -22.38 34.37
C ALA A 5 -36.63 -20.90 34.12
N ASP A 6 -36.82 -20.05 35.12
CA ASP A 6 -36.49 -18.62 35.04
C ASP A 6 -34.96 -18.41 34.93
N ILE A 7 -34.17 -19.16 35.72
CA ILE A 7 -32.70 -19.17 35.64
C ILE A 7 -32.23 -19.66 34.26
N ALA A 8 -32.83 -20.73 33.74
CA ALA A 8 -32.47 -21.27 32.43
C ALA A 8 -32.74 -20.27 31.30
N SER A 9 -33.89 -19.58 31.36
CA SER A 9 -34.27 -18.54 30.39
C SER A 9 -33.32 -17.34 30.46
N ALA A 10 -32.98 -16.87 31.67
CA ALA A 10 -32.00 -15.80 31.87
C ALA A 10 -30.61 -16.16 31.35
N LEU A 11 -30.13 -17.39 31.59
CA LEU A 11 -28.85 -17.86 31.06
C LEU A 11 -28.85 -17.95 29.53
N HIS A 12 -29.96 -18.37 28.93
CA HIS A 12 -30.10 -18.44 27.48
C HIS A 12 -30.07 -17.03 26.85
N GLY A 13 -30.79 -16.08 27.43
CA GLY A 13 -30.75 -14.67 27.01
C GLY A 13 -29.34 -14.07 27.14
N ALA A 14 -28.66 -14.31 28.27
CA ALA A 14 -27.29 -13.84 28.49
C ALA A 14 -26.31 -14.41 27.45
N ARG A 15 -26.44 -15.69 27.09
CA ARG A 15 -25.61 -16.33 26.06
C ARG A 15 -25.84 -15.73 24.68
N ALA A 16 -27.08 -15.43 24.32
CA ALA A 16 -27.41 -14.77 23.06
C ALA A 16 -26.75 -13.38 22.97
N THR A 17 -26.87 -12.56 24.03
CA THR A 17 -26.23 -11.23 24.06
C THR A 17 -24.71 -11.29 23.99
N VAL A 18 -24.06 -12.29 24.59
CA VAL A 18 -22.60 -12.47 24.49
C VAL A 18 -22.19 -12.90 23.08
N ALA A 19 -23.00 -13.72 22.41
CA ALA A 19 -22.75 -14.12 21.02
C ALA A 19 -22.84 -12.93 20.06
N ASP A 20 -23.87 -12.10 20.20
CA ASP A 20 -24.05 -10.89 19.38
C ASP A 20 -22.93 -9.87 19.61
N ALA A 21 -22.55 -9.63 20.87
CA ALA A 21 -21.43 -8.74 21.19
C ALA A 21 -20.11 -9.25 20.60
N ARG A 22 -19.88 -10.57 20.63
CA ARG A 22 -18.69 -11.18 20.01
C ARG A 22 -18.70 -11.06 18.49
N ALA A 23 -19.85 -11.25 17.84
CA ALA A 23 -19.99 -11.07 16.41
C ALA A 23 -19.73 -9.61 15.99
N GLY A 24 -20.29 -8.64 16.74
CA GLY A 24 -20.03 -7.22 16.54
C GLY A 24 -18.56 -6.85 16.72
N ALA A 25 -17.89 -7.40 17.74
CA ALA A 25 -16.47 -7.16 17.97
C ALA A 25 -15.58 -7.75 16.85
N LEU A 26 -15.92 -8.92 16.32
CA LEU A 26 -15.20 -9.53 15.19
C LEU A 26 -15.36 -8.71 13.91
N ALA A 27 -16.59 -8.29 13.58
CA ALA A 27 -16.85 -7.44 12.42
C ALA A 27 -16.14 -6.08 12.53
N ALA A 28 -16.10 -5.48 13.72
CA ALA A 28 -15.35 -4.26 13.97
C ALA A 28 -13.83 -4.47 13.83
N ALA A 29 -13.30 -5.61 14.28
CA ALA A 29 -11.88 -5.95 14.13
C ALA A 29 -11.49 -6.19 12.67
N GLU A 30 -12.32 -6.87 11.89
CA GLU A 30 -12.12 -7.06 10.44
C GLU A 30 -12.16 -5.74 9.68
N THR A 31 -13.11 -4.88 10.02
CA THR A 31 -13.21 -3.52 9.47
C THR A 31 -11.97 -2.70 9.81
N LEU A 32 -11.47 -2.76 11.05
CA LEU A 32 -10.27 -2.06 11.48
C LEU A 32 -9.00 -2.62 10.81
N ALA A 33 -8.93 -3.93 10.60
CA ALA A 33 -7.82 -4.57 9.90
C ALA A 33 -7.79 -4.20 8.40
N GLY A 34 -8.96 -4.05 7.77
CA GLY A 34 -9.11 -3.56 6.40
C GLY A 34 -8.85 -2.06 6.24
N ALA A 35 -9.18 -1.26 7.26
CA ALA A 35 -9.02 0.20 7.25
C ALA A 35 -7.58 0.69 7.52
N ARG A 36 -6.64 -0.22 7.77
CA ARG A 36 -5.27 0.16 8.12
C ARG A 36 -4.55 0.68 6.87
N ALA A 37 -4.41 2.01 6.77
CA ALA A 37 -3.63 2.65 5.72
C ALA A 37 -2.21 2.08 5.70
N ARG A 38 -1.83 1.43 4.59
CA ARG A 38 -0.49 0.88 4.38
C ARG A 38 0.31 1.86 3.54
N LEU A 39 1.41 2.37 4.08
CA LEU A 39 2.36 3.19 3.34
C LEU A 39 3.52 2.29 2.89
N ALA A 40 3.87 2.36 1.61
CA ALA A 40 5.03 1.69 1.05
C ALA A 40 5.83 2.68 0.19
N ALA A 41 7.15 2.58 0.24
CA ALA A 41 8.06 3.28 -0.65
C ALA A 41 8.74 2.25 -1.56
N ALA A 42 8.75 2.49 -2.86
CA ALA A 42 9.32 1.59 -3.86
C ALA A 42 9.81 2.39 -5.07
N THR A 43 10.71 1.80 -5.86
CA THR A 43 11.08 2.29 -7.19
C THR A 43 10.05 1.83 -8.22
N ASP A 44 9.66 2.73 -9.12
CA ASP A 44 8.74 2.51 -10.24
C ASP A 44 9.38 1.78 -11.43
N GLY A 45 10.66 2.03 -11.67
CA GLY A 45 11.44 1.39 -12.73
C GLY A 45 12.74 0.76 -12.23
N SER A 46 13.26 -0.19 -13.00
CA SER A 46 14.63 -0.68 -12.85
C SER A 46 15.62 0.30 -13.50
N SER A 47 16.93 0.04 -13.33
CA SER A 47 17.96 0.83 -14.02
C SER A 47 18.01 0.64 -15.54
N ARG A 48 17.14 -0.22 -16.09
CA ARG A 48 16.93 -0.41 -17.53
C ARG A 48 15.64 0.24 -18.03
N ASP A 49 14.97 1.02 -17.17
CA ASP A 49 13.66 1.63 -17.46
C ASP A 49 12.55 0.58 -17.68
N GLU A 50 12.70 -0.60 -17.05
CA GLU A 50 11.66 -1.63 -17.06
C GLU A 50 10.70 -1.41 -15.88
N PRO A 51 9.37 -1.40 -16.10
CA PRO A 51 8.40 -1.11 -15.06
C PRO A 51 8.32 -2.23 -14.01
N VAL A 52 8.20 -1.84 -12.74
CA VAL A 52 7.94 -2.78 -11.65
C VAL A 52 6.47 -3.19 -11.65
N ARG A 53 6.19 -4.42 -12.09
CA ARG A 53 4.83 -4.96 -12.27
C ARG A 53 3.92 -4.81 -11.05
N THR A 54 4.49 -4.85 -9.85
CA THR A 54 3.73 -4.71 -8.59
C THR A 54 3.14 -3.31 -8.41
N LEU A 55 3.81 -2.26 -8.87
CA LEU A 55 3.28 -0.88 -8.78
C LEU A 55 2.12 -0.67 -9.75
N ALA A 56 2.22 -1.21 -10.97
CA ALA A 56 1.11 -1.18 -11.93
C ALA A 56 -0.15 -1.87 -11.38
N ALA A 57 0.00 -2.95 -10.60
CA ALA A 57 -1.13 -3.62 -9.95
C ALA A 57 -1.77 -2.75 -8.84
N LEU A 58 -0.97 -1.94 -8.13
CA LEU A 58 -1.47 -1.02 -7.10
C LEU A 58 -2.19 0.21 -7.71
N GLU A 59 -1.70 0.73 -8.84
CA GLU A 59 -2.39 1.77 -9.62
C GLU A 59 -3.78 1.28 -10.08
N GLN A 60 -3.84 0.08 -10.67
CA GLN A 60 -5.10 -0.52 -11.12
C GLN A 60 -6.08 -0.79 -9.96
N ALA A 61 -5.57 -1.04 -8.75
CA ALA A 61 -6.37 -1.20 -7.55
C ALA A 61 -6.85 0.14 -6.95
N GLY A 62 -6.59 1.27 -7.62
CA GLY A 62 -7.04 2.60 -7.20
C GLY A 62 -6.29 3.17 -5.98
N GLN A 63 -5.07 2.69 -5.72
CA GLN A 63 -4.26 3.20 -4.61
C GLN A 63 -3.68 4.59 -4.95
N HIS A 64 -3.52 5.43 -3.92
CA HIS A 64 -2.87 6.73 -4.08
C HIS A 64 -1.36 6.55 -4.23
N ILE A 65 -0.85 6.83 -5.43
CA ILE A 65 0.57 6.78 -5.74
C ILE A 65 1.07 8.21 -5.98
N ARG A 66 2.19 8.55 -5.33
CA ARG A 66 2.92 9.82 -5.55
C ARG A 66 4.35 9.47 -5.92
N GLN A 67 4.80 9.95 -7.08
CA GLN A 67 6.17 9.80 -7.53
C GLN A 67 7.03 10.92 -6.92
N ALA A 68 8.13 10.55 -6.27
CA ALA A 68 9.10 11.52 -5.78
C ALA A 68 10.14 11.81 -6.86
N ALA A 69 10.46 13.08 -7.07
CA ALA A 69 11.51 13.51 -7.99
C ALA A 69 12.84 13.65 -7.24
N ALA A 70 13.94 13.26 -7.88
CA ALA A 70 15.30 13.44 -7.36
C ALA A 70 16.01 14.60 -8.06
N ALA A 71 16.98 15.24 -7.39
CA ALA A 71 17.94 16.10 -8.08
C ALA A 71 18.91 15.25 -8.89
N MET A 72 19.24 15.67 -10.12
CA MET A 72 20.17 14.94 -10.98
C MET A 72 21.59 15.05 -10.43
N SER A 73 22.34 13.93 -10.41
CA SER A 73 23.70 13.89 -9.85
C SER A 73 24.81 14.26 -10.85
N THR A 74 24.48 14.37 -12.14
CA THR A 74 25.46 14.59 -13.23
C THR A 74 25.37 15.98 -13.88
N CYS A 75 24.28 16.71 -13.65
CA CYS A 75 24.06 18.05 -14.18
C CYS A 75 23.35 18.88 -13.11
N ASP A 76 23.91 20.03 -12.75
CA ASP A 76 23.28 20.93 -11.80
C ASP A 76 21.93 21.45 -12.34
N ASP A 77 20.96 21.63 -11.44
CA ASP A 77 19.62 22.19 -11.70
C ASP A 77 18.68 21.39 -12.61
N ALA A 78 18.89 20.08 -12.76
CA ALA A 78 17.97 19.21 -13.49
C ALA A 78 17.25 18.21 -12.57
N VAL A 79 15.99 17.89 -12.91
CA VAL A 79 15.20 16.86 -12.24
C VAL A 79 15.57 15.48 -12.82
N GLY A 80 15.94 14.54 -11.95
CA GLY A 80 16.22 13.16 -12.30
C GLY A 80 14.95 12.31 -12.28
N GLY A 81 14.65 11.65 -13.40
CA GLY A 81 13.53 10.71 -13.55
C GLY A 81 13.94 9.25 -13.75
N TYR A 82 15.24 8.95 -13.68
CA TYR A 82 15.77 7.59 -13.92
C TYR A 82 16.99 7.31 -13.04
N THR A 83 17.24 6.02 -12.80
CA THR A 83 18.39 5.55 -12.01
C THR A 83 19.41 4.87 -12.92
N THR A 84 20.64 5.35 -12.93
CA THR A 84 21.77 4.69 -13.61
C THR A 84 22.65 3.99 -12.58
N VAL A 85 22.99 2.72 -12.82
CA VAL A 85 23.94 1.98 -11.96
C VAL A 85 25.35 2.21 -12.46
N VAL A 86 26.17 2.87 -11.64
CA VAL A 86 27.60 3.06 -11.92
C VAL A 86 28.39 1.92 -11.30
N LEU A 87 28.61 0.86 -12.08
CA LEU A 87 29.50 -0.24 -11.68
C LEU A 87 30.93 0.11 -12.12
N GLY A 88 31.69 0.85 -11.29
CA GLY A 88 33.17 0.87 -11.22
C GLY A 88 34.07 0.81 -12.47
N PHE A 89 33.57 0.98 -13.69
CA PHE A 89 34.31 0.84 -14.94
C PHE A 89 34.06 2.06 -15.83
N PRO A 90 35.11 2.73 -16.32
CA PRO A 90 34.96 3.81 -17.29
C PRO A 90 34.46 3.24 -18.62
N GLY A 91 33.31 3.72 -19.13
CA GLY A 91 32.88 3.47 -20.51
C GLY A 91 31.50 2.84 -20.74
N ALA A 92 30.69 2.60 -19.71
CA ALA A 92 29.34 2.04 -19.88
C ALA A 92 28.22 3.10 -19.82
N GLU A 93 28.28 4.12 -20.67
CA GLU A 93 27.11 4.99 -20.88
C GLU A 93 26.15 4.33 -21.88
N ARG A 94 25.11 3.65 -21.37
CA ARG A 94 23.87 3.46 -22.16
C ARG A 94 22.86 4.49 -21.68
N ARG A 95 22.72 5.56 -22.46
CA ARG A 95 21.65 6.54 -22.31
C ARG A 95 20.42 5.98 -23.05
N SER A 96 19.33 5.72 -22.34
CA SER A 96 18.02 5.60 -22.96
C SER A 96 17.20 6.79 -22.46
N ALA A 97 16.92 7.73 -23.35
CA ALA A 97 16.10 8.90 -23.09
C ALA A 97 14.76 8.69 -23.80
N THR A 98 13.77 8.13 -23.11
CA THR A 98 12.35 8.18 -23.53
C THR A 98 11.43 8.12 -22.31
N GLY A 99 11.53 9.10 -21.42
CA GLY A 99 10.49 9.37 -20.42
C GLY A 99 9.95 10.78 -20.65
N ASN A 100 8.64 10.92 -20.87
CA ASN A 100 8.02 12.24 -21.05
C ASN A 100 8.32 13.14 -19.84
N PRO A 101 8.63 14.43 -20.05
CA PRO A 101 8.84 15.36 -18.94
C PRO A 101 7.57 15.44 -18.10
N PRO A 102 7.68 15.67 -16.78
CA PRO A 102 6.53 15.91 -15.94
C PRO A 102 5.76 17.12 -16.49
N THR A 103 4.49 16.93 -16.84
CA THR A 103 3.60 18.04 -17.18
C THR A 103 3.31 18.79 -15.88
N SER A 104 3.75 20.04 -15.82
CA SER A 104 3.33 20.98 -14.80
C SER A 104 1.89 21.41 -15.12
N ASP A 105 0.99 21.32 -14.14
CA ASP A 105 -0.32 22.00 -14.17
C ASP A 105 -0.15 23.52 -14.24
#